data_AF-A0A3B0VPF4-F1
#
_entry.id   AF-A0A3B0VPF4-F1
#
_cell.length_a   1.000
_cell.length_b   1.000
_cell.length_c   1.000
_cell.angle_alpha   90.00
_cell.angle_beta   90.00
_cell.angle_gamma   90.00
#
_symmetry.space_group_name_H-M   'P 1'
#
loop_
_entity.id
_entity.type
_entity.pdbx_description
1 polymer ?
#
loop_
_entity_poly.entity_id
_entity_poly.type
_entity_poly.pdbx_seq_one_letter_code
_entity_poly.pdbx_strand_id
1 'polypeptide(L)'
;MNVYGYRATTSISGLHERVVKVLAGIELPPGYKLSYEGEYKNMGETGKRLGRSLGIAVLLLFFSLVITFKSWVNPIVIMSAIPLSIIGAVWGLLITGRHMCMPATMGMILLTGIVVNNSILLIDFIEQARRQGADLVSAIQQAVKMRTRPIIMTASCTIVGMWPVAAQEAIGLERLSPLAVVVIGGLLVSTILTLVYVPIFYSLGRLKEGVVN
;
A
#
# COMPACT_ATOMS: atom_id res chain seq x y z
N MET A 1 33.91 -20.65 -4.31
CA MET A 1 33.04 -20.89 -3.13
C MET A 1 31.60 -20.63 -3.58
N ASN A 2 30.79 -21.69 -3.68
CA ASN A 2 29.44 -21.60 -4.28
C ASN A 2 28.44 -21.08 -3.26
N VAL A 3 27.84 -19.91 -3.52
CA VAL A 3 26.71 -19.38 -2.75
C VAL A 3 25.43 -19.81 -3.47
N TYR A 4 24.82 -20.91 -3.01
CA TYR A 4 23.48 -21.28 -3.45
C TYR A 4 22.46 -20.51 -2.62
N GLY A 5 21.58 -19.77 -3.29
CA GLY A 5 20.43 -19.11 -2.69
C GLY A 5 19.19 -19.42 -3.50
N TYR A 6 18.25 -20.15 -2.90
CA TYR A 6 16.93 -20.35 -3.51
C TYR A 6 16.07 -19.11 -3.25
N ARG A 7 15.39 -18.62 -4.29
CA ARG A 7 14.48 -17.46 -4.23
C ARG A 7 13.38 -17.58 -3.17
N ALA A 8 13.12 -18.79 -2.69
CA ALA A 8 12.10 -19.09 -1.69
C ALA A 8 12.49 -18.71 -0.25
N THR A 9 13.79 -18.64 0.09
CA THR A 9 14.24 -18.57 1.50
C THR A 9 15.20 -17.42 1.82
N THR A 10 15.65 -16.63 0.84
CA THR A 10 16.56 -15.51 1.10
C THR A 10 16.26 -14.30 0.22
N SER A 11 16.19 -13.12 0.84
CA SER A 11 16.00 -11.85 0.13
C SER A 11 17.20 -11.53 -0.75
N ILE A 12 16.96 -10.90 -1.90
CA ILE A 12 18.04 -10.44 -2.81
C ILE A 12 19.02 -9.53 -2.04
N SER A 13 18.51 -8.72 -1.11
CA SER A 13 19.32 -7.87 -0.22
C SER A 13 20.21 -8.68 0.73
N GLY A 14 19.70 -9.75 1.35
CA GLY A 14 20.48 -10.61 2.25
C GLY A 14 21.50 -11.48 1.52
N LEU A 15 21.20 -11.90 0.28
CA LEU A 15 22.16 -12.55 -0.60
C LEU A 15 23.27 -11.58 -1.02
N HIS A 16 22.92 -10.36 -1.39
CA HIS A 16 23.87 -9.31 -1.73
C HIS A 16 24.82 -9.01 -0.57
N GLU A 17 24.32 -8.90 0.65
CA GLU A 17 25.14 -8.66 1.84
C GLU A 17 26.11 -9.83 2.13
N ARG A 18 25.69 -11.08 1.92
CA ARG A 18 26.57 -12.26 2.01
C ARG A 18 27.63 -12.26 0.92
N VAL A 19 27.28 -11.88 -0.30
CA VAL A 19 28.21 -11.77 -1.44
C VAL A 19 29.23 -10.65 -1.20
N VAL A 20 28.80 -9.49 -0.72
CA VAL A 20 29.68 -8.38 -0.31
C VAL A 20 30.65 -8.84 0.78
N LYS A 21 30.18 -9.57 1.80
CA LYS A 21 31.01 -10.05 2.90
C LYS A 21 32.06 -11.08 2.46
N VAL A 22 31.75 -11.90 1.46
CA VAL A 22 32.70 -12.86 0.86
C VAL A 22 33.68 -12.15 -0.09
N LEU A 23 33.23 -11.15 -0.84
CA LEU A 23 34.05 -10.36 -1.76
C LEU A 23 34.96 -9.35 -1.05
N ALA A 24 34.64 -8.95 0.19
CA ALA A 24 35.48 -8.08 1.01
C ALA A 24 36.85 -8.70 1.36
N GLY A 25 37.00 -10.02 1.22
CA GLY A 25 38.27 -10.73 1.41
C GLY A 25 39.12 -10.88 0.14
N ILE A 26 38.71 -10.31 -0.99
CA ILE A 26 39.44 -10.39 -2.27
C ILE A 26 40.02 -9.02 -2.58
N GLU A 27 41.35 -8.89 -2.54
CA GLU A 27 42.05 -7.72 -3.06
C GLU A 27 41.99 -7.74 -4.59
N LEU A 28 41.24 -6.82 -5.18
CA LEU A 28 41.15 -6.70 -6.64
C LEU A 28 42.48 -6.17 -7.20
N PRO A 29 43.01 -6.76 -8.29
CA PRO A 29 44.17 -6.20 -9.00
C PRO A 29 43.89 -4.78 -9.50
N PRO A 30 44.89 -3.89 -9.55
CA PRO A 30 44.72 -2.51 -10.00
C PRO A 30 44.17 -2.48 -11.43
N GLY A 31 43.04 -1.78 -11.63
CA GLY A 31 42.35 -1.64 -12.92
C GLY A 31 40.99 -2.33 -13.00
N TYR A 32 40.65 -3.21 -12.06
CA TYR A 32 39.35 -3.88 -12.02
C TYR A 32 38.34 -3.11 -11.15
N LYS A 33 37.11 -2.96 -11.65
CA LYS A 33 35.97 -2.41 -10.89
C LYS A 33 34.92 -3.49 -10.72
N LEU A 34 34.39 -3.60 -9.51
CA LEU A 34 33.31 -4.52 -9.20
C LEU A 34 31.98 -3.79 -9.39
N SER A 35 31.18 -4.21 -10.37
CA SER A 35 29.83 -3.70 -10.58
C SER A 35 28.80 -4.76 -10.21
N TYR A 36 27.74 -4.34 -9.52
CA TYR A 36 26.59 -5.19 -9.27
C TYR A 36 25.64 -5.08 -10.45
N GLU A 37 25.51 -6.14 -11.24
CA GLU A 37 24.59 -6.22 -12.38
C GLU A 37 23.41 -7.16 -12.07
N GLY A 38 22.37 -7.11 -12.91
CA GLY A 38 21.19 -7.97 -12.79
C GLY A 38 20.08 -7.41 -11.88
N GLU A 39 19.40 -8.29 -11.13
CA GLU A 39 18.15 -7.93 -10.43
C GLU A 39 18.36 -6.91 -9.30
N TYR A 40 19.52 -6.89 -8.63
CA TYR A 40 19.78 -5.95 -7.54
C TYR A 40 19.90 -4.49 -8.03
N LYS A 41 20.61 -4.27 -9.14
CA LYS A 41 20.71 -2.96 -9.79
C LYS A 41 19.35 -2.48 -10.31
N ASN A 42 18.62 -3.38 -10.97
CA ASN A 42 17.25 -3.11 -11.42
C ASN A 42 16.34 -2.77 -10.23
N MET A 43 16.51 -3.44 -9.09
CA MET A 43 15.75 -3.14 -7.87
C MET A 43 16.07 -1.74 -7.31
N GLY A 44 17.34 -1.30 -7.35
CA GLY A 44 17.70 0.06 -6.93
C GLY A 44 17.15 1.14 -7.88
N GLU A 45 17.39 0.98 -9.19
CA GLU A 45 16.99 1.97 -10.19
C GLU A 45 15.47 2.08 -10.34
N THR A 46 14.77 0.96 -10.47
CA THR A 46 13.31 0.94 -10.60
C THR A 46 12.64 1.42 -9.31
N GLY A 47 13.20 1.09 -8.13
CA GLY A 47 12.66 1.55 -6.85
C GLY A 47 12.69 3.07 -6.72
N LYS A 48 13.81 3.70 -7.12
CA LYS A 48 13.93 5.16 -7.12
C LYS A 48 12.96 5.81 -8.11
N ARG A 49 12.77 5.22 -9.29
CA ARG A 49 11.81 5.70 -10.30
C ARG A 49 10.37 5.59 -9.78
N LEU A 50 9.98 4.43 -9.26
CA LEU A 50 8.65 4.21 -8.68
C LEU A 50 8.37 5.14 -7.51
N GLY A 51 9.32 5.31 -6.59
CA GLY A 51 9.19 6.23 -5.45
C GLY A 51 8.95 7.67 -5.90
N ARG A 52 9.68 8.15 -6.92
CA ARG A 52 9.46 9.48 -7.49
C ARG A 52 8.09 9.61 -8.15
N SER A 53 7.69 8.62 -8.95
CA SER A 53 6.38 8.59 -9.60
C SER A 53 5.24 8.56 -8.58
N LEU A 54 5.37 7.80 -7.49
CA LEU A 54 4.41 7.77 -6.39
C LEU A 54 4.30 9.12 -5.69
N GLY A 55 5.42 9.78 -5.39
CA GLY A 55 5.40 11.10 -4.78
C GLY A 55 4.63 12.12 -5.63
N ILE A 56 4.87 12.12 -6.95
CA ILE A 56 4.15 12.98 -7.89
C ILE A 56 2.66 12.60 -7.95
N ALA A 57 2.34 11.30 -8.03
CA ALA A 57 0.96 10.83 -8.08
C ALA A 57 0.16 11.21 -6.83
N VAL A 58 0.76 11.08 -5.65
CA VAL A 58 0.15 11.46 -4.37
C VAL A 58 -0.09 12.97 -4.29
N LEU A 59 0.85 13.78 -4.77
CA LEU A 59 0.66 15.24 -4.86
C LEU A 59 -0.47 15.63 -5.82
N LEU A 60 -0.50 15.05 -7.01
CA LEU A 60 -1.56 15.30 -7.99
C LEU A 60 -2.93 14.85 -7.44
N LEU A 61 -2.98 13.71 -6.77
CA LEU A 61 -4.18 13.22 -6.11
C LEU A 61 -4.64 14.18 -5.01
N PHE A 62 -3.74 14.70 -4.18
CA PHE A 62 -4.08 15.70 -3.16
C PHE A 62 -4.73 16.94 -3.77
N PHE A 63 -4.12 17.55 -4.79
CA PHE A 63 -4.69 18.73 -5.45
C PHE A 63 -6.03 18.43 -6.12
N SER A 64 -6.16 17.27 -6.76
CA SER A 64 -7.44 16.83 -7.33
C SER A 64 -8.53 16.75 -6.26
N LEU A 65 -8.24 16.17 -5.08
CA LEU A 65 -9.20 16.06 -3.99
C LEU A 65 -9.55 17.40 -3.35
N VAL A 66 -8.58 18.32 -3.21
CA VAL A 66 -8.85 19.68 -2.71
C VAL A 66 -9.87 20.38 -3.60
N ILE A 67 -9.74 20.24 -4.92
CA ILE A 67 -10.69 20.81 -5.89
C ILE A 67 -12.05 20.11 -5.80
N THR A 68 -12.09 18.78 -5.72
CA THR A 68 -13.34 17.99 -5.63
C THR A 68 -14.15 18.32 -4.38
N PHE A 69 -13.50 18.33 -3.22
CA PHE A 69 -14.18 18.50 -1.93
C PHE A 69 -14.30 19.96 -1.50
N LYS A 70 -13.63 20.90 -2.19
CA LYS A 70 -13.53 22.32 -1.81
C LYS A 70 -13.11 22.52 -0.34
N SER A 71 -12.31 21.59 0.18
CA SER A 71 -11.84 21.57 1.57
C SER A 71 -10.41 21.05 1.61
N TRP A 72 -9.60 21.60 2.52
CA TRP A 72 -8.22 21.18 2.75
C TRP A 72 -8.12 20.02 3.76
N VAL A 73 -9.13 19.85 4.62
CA VAL A 73 -9.14 18.81 5.66
C VAL A 73 -9.52 17.45 5.08
N ASN A 74 -10.54 17.41 4.21
CA ASN A 74 -11.05 16.14 3.65
C ASN A 74 -9.96 15.35 2.89
N PRO A 75 -9.12 15.95 2.03
CA PRO A 75 -8.01 15.25 1.38
C PRO A 75 -7.00 14.67 2.36
N ILE A 76 -6.67 15.38 3.45
CA ILE A 76 -5.73 14.90 4.47
C ILE A 76 -6.30 13.67 5.18
N VAL A 77 -7.59 13.69 5.51
CA VAL A 77 -8.28 12.54 6.11
C VAL A 77 -8.22 11.33 5.17
N ILE A 78 -8.46 11.52 3.87
CA ILE A 78 -8.38 10.44 2.87
C ILE A 78 -6.95 9.88 2.76
N MET A 79 -5.94 10.76 2.70
CA MET A 79 -4.54 10.34 2.59
C MET A 79 -4.02 9.64 3.84
N SER A 80 -4.59 9.93 5.01
CA SER A 80 -4.24 9.25 6.26
C SER A 80 -4.55 7.74 6.24
N ALA A 81 -5.35 7.25 5.28
CA ALA A 81 -5.58 5.83 5.07
C ALA A 81 -4.40 5.12 4.38
N ILE A 82 -3.48 5.85 3.73
CA ILE A 82 -2.33 5.27 3.03
C ILE A 82 -1.36 4.58 4.00
N PRO A 83 -0.89 5.22 5.09
CA PRO A 83 -0.05 4.54 6.08
C PRO A 83 -0.72 3.31 6.69
N LEU A 84 -2.03 3.37 6.94
CA LEU A 84 -2.82 2.25 7.45
C LEU A 84 -2.77 1.03 6.51
N SER A 85 -2.82 1.25 5.19
CA SER A 85 -2.74 0.15 4.22
C SER A 85 -1.37 -0.51 4.21
N ILE A 86 -0.30 0.28 4.35
CA ILE A 86 1.08 -0.23 4.42
C ILE A 86 1.26 -1.13 5.65
N ILE A 87 0.68 -0.78 6.80
CA ILE A 87 0.73 -1.63 8.00
C ILE A 87 0.13 -3.01 7.71
N GLY A 88 -1.05 -3.06 7.09
CA GLY A 88 -1.69 -4.32 6.70
C GLY A 88 -0.87 -5.12 5.68
N ALA A 89 -0.29 -4.44 4.69
CA ALA A 89 0.55 -5.06 3.68
C ALA A 89 1.81 -5.72 4.28
N VAL A 90 2.49 -5.01 5.18
CA VAL A 90 3.68 -5.52 5.87
C VAL A 90 3.31 -6.71 6.75
N TRP A 91 2.19 -6.66 7.46
CA TRP A 91 1.68 -7.79 8.24
C TRP A 91 1.42 -9.02 7.37
N GLY A 92 0.80 -8.86 6.19
CA GLY A 92 0.57 -9.95 5.25
C GLY A 92 1.87 -10.61 4.77
N LEU A 93 2.89 -9.82 4.47
CA LEU A 93 4.21 -10.32 4.10
C LEU A 93 4.89 -11.06 5.25
N LEU A 94 4.82 -10.54 6.47
CA LEU A 94 5.42 -11.15 7.65
C LEU A 94 4.81 -12.53 7.96
N ILE A 95 3.47 -12.63 7.91
CA ILE A 95 2.76 -13.91 8.16
C ILE A 95 3.12 -14.96 7.11
N THR A 96 3.26 -14.54 5.84
CA THR A 96 3.56 -15.45 4.73
C THR A 96 5.07 -15.69 4.56
N GLY A 97 5.92 -15.06 5.39
CA GLY A 97 7.38 -15.16 5.31
C GLY A 97 7.99 -14.62 4.00
N ARG A 98 7.29 -13.75 3.27
CA ARG A 98 7.74 -13.22 1.98
C ARG A 98 8.51 -11.91 2.17
N HIS A 99 9.54 -11.72 1.35
CA HIS A 99 10.39 -10.53 1.41
C HIS A 99 9.83 -9.35 0.61
N MET A 100 10.22 -8.14 1.01
CA MET A 100 9.96 -6.94 0.24
C MET A 100 10.83 -6.95 -1.04
N CYS A 101 10.17 -7.01 -2.20
CA CYS A 101 10.79 -7.05 -3.52
C CYS A 101 10.01 -6.16 -4.51
N MET A 102 10.49 -6.04 -5.75
CA MET A 102 9.84 -5.20 -6.78
C MET A 102 8.33 -5.49 -6.96
N PRO A 103 7.90 -6.74 -7.17
CA PRO A 103 6.48 -7.09 -7.20
C PRO A 103 5.71 -6.70 -5.95
N ALA A 104 6.29 -6.87 -4.75
CA ALA A 104 5.66 -6.46 -3.50
C ALA A 104 5.44 -4.94 -3.45
N THR A 105 6.41 -4.14 -3.91
CA THR A 105 6.25 -2.68 -4.00
C THR A 105 5.16 -2.28 -4.98
N MET A 106 5.02 -2.96 -6.13
CA MET A 106 3.90 -2.73 -7.05
C MET A 106 2.55 -3.07 -6.40
N GLY A 107 2.50 -4.14 -5.60
CA GLY A 107 1.32 -4.50 -4.81
C GLY A 107 0.92 -3.41 -3.81
N MET A 108 1.89 -2.77 -3.14
CA MET A 108 1.61 -1.65 -2.24
C MET A 108 1.01 -0.44 -2.97
N ILE A 109 1.46 -0.17 -4.20
CA ILE A 109 0.89 0.90 -5.04
C ILE A 109 -0.57 0.60 -5.37
N LEU A 110 -0.83 -0.63 -5.84
CA LEU A 110 -2.19 -1.09 -6.14
C LEU A 110 -3.10 -0.99 -4.91
N LEU A 111 -2.64 -1.51 -3.77
CA LEU A 111 -3.35 -1.45 -2.50
C LEU A 111 -3.67 0.00 -2.09
N THR A 112 -2.71 0.90 -2.25
CA THR A 112 -2.89 2.34 -1.94
C THR A 112 -4.05 2.91 -2.73
N GLY A 113 -4.13 2.63 -4.03
CA GLY A 113 -5.23 3.08 -4.89
C GLY A 113 -6.60 2.56 -4.43
N ILE A 114 -6.69 1.28 -4.06
CA ILE A 114 -7.94 0.67 -3.59
C ILE A 114 -8.39 1.31 -2.27
N VAL A 115 -7.47 1.47 -1.32
CA VAL A 115 -7.79 2.04 0.00
C VAL A 115 -8.15 3.52 -0.09
N VAL A 116 -7.45 4.28 -0.93
CA VAL A 116 -7.78 5.68 -1.21
C VAL A 116 -9.17 5.79 -1.84
N ASN A 117 -9.49 4.95 -2.83
CA ASN A 117 -10.82 4.95 -3.44
C ASN A 117 -11.92 4.67 -2.40
N ASN A 118 -11.75 3.64 -1.57
CA ASN A 118 -12.69 3.34 -0.49
C ASN A 118 -12.87 4.52 0.48
N SER A 119 -11.80 5.26 0.77
CA SER A 119 -11.82 6.44 1.65
C SER A 119 -12.51 7.64 1.00
N ILE A 120 -12.21 7.92 -0.28
CA ILE A 120 -12.89 8.97 -1.08
C ILE A 120 -14.39 8.73 -1.07
N LEU A 121 -14.77 7.50 -1.38
CA LEU A 121 -16.15 7.04 -1.45
C LEU A 121 -16.90 7.19 -0.12
N LEU A 122 -16.25 6.93 1.00
CA LEU A 122 -16.85 7.09 2.32
C LEU A 122 -17.05 8.57 2.67
N ILE A 123 -16.03 9.40 2.46
CA ILE A 123 -16.08 10.85 2.73
C ILE A 123 -17.09 11.56 1.83
N ASP A 124 -17.18 11.17 0.56
CA ASP A 124 -18.17 11.71 -0.37
C ASP A 124 -19.61 11.48 0.08
N PHE A 125 -19.92 10.28 0.57
CA PHE A 125 -21.24 9.97 1.12
C PHE A 125 -21.54 10.75 2.41
N ILE A 126 -20.54 10.99 3.25
CA ILE A 126 -20.68 11.83 4.45
C ILE A 126 -20.99 13.26 4.05
N GLU A 127 -20.22 13.85 3.13
CA GLU A 127 -20.45 15.20 2.63
C GLU A 127 -21.80 15.34 1.93
N GLN A 128 -22.23 14.33 1.19
CA GLN A 128 -23.54 14.32 0.54
C GLN A 128 -24.67 14.33 1.59
N ALA A 129 -24.59 13.52 2.63
CA ALA A 129 -25.56 13.53 3.74
C ALA A 129 -25.54 14.86 4.51
N ARG A 130 -24.36 15.46 4.71
CA ARG A 130 -24.22 16.79 5.33
C ARG A 130 -24.87 17.89 4.49
N ARG A 131 -24.74 17.85 3.17
CA ARG A 131 -25.42 18.79 2.25
C ARG A 131 -26.94 18.65 2.28
N GLN A 132 -27.45 17.47 2.64
CA GLN A 132 -28.88 17.22 2.84
C GLN A 132 -29.38 17.65 4.24
N GLY A 133 -28.51 18.26 5.06
CA GLY A 133 -28.87 18.78 6.38
C GLY A 133 -28.74 17.78 7.53
N ALA A 134 -28.17 16.58 7.29
CA ALA A 134 -27.94 15.62 8.36
C ALA A 134 -26.89 16.12 9.37
N ASP A 135 -27.10 15.84 10.65
CA ASP A 135 -26.09 16.02 11.69
C ASP A 135 -24.80 15.21 11.39
N LEU A 136 -23.65 15.63 11.93
CA LEU A 136 -22.36 15.00 11.65
C LEU A 136 -22.37 13.51 11.99
N VAL A 137 -22.93 13.15 13.16
CA VAL A 137 -22.94 11.77 13.63
C VAL A 137 -23.89 10.92 12.79
N SER A 138 -25.06 11.45 12.43
CA SER A 138 -26.03 10.72 11.62
C SER A 138 -25.54 10.54 10.18
N ALA A 139 -24.89 11.55 9.59
CA ALA A 139 -24.26 11.46 8.27
C ALA A 139 -23.18 10.37 8.21
N ILE A 140 -22.32 10.30 9.23
CA ILE A 140 -21.29 9.25 9.34
C ILE A 140 -21.92 7.87 9.44
N GLN A 141 -22.91 7.68 10.33
CA GLN A 141 -23.57 6.40 10.50
C GLN A 141 -24.26 5.92 9.22
N GLN A 142 -24.92 6.84 8.51
CA GLN A 142 -25.60 6.53 7.26
C GLN A 142 -24.61 6.15 6.16
N ALA A 143 -23.52 6.91 6.02
CA ALA A 143 -22.46 6.64 5.05
C ALA A 143 -21.79 5.28 5.30
N VAL A 144 -21.42 4.99 6.56
CA VAL A 144 -20.84 3.70 6.93
C VAL A 144 -21.80 2.55 6.61
N LYS A 145 -23.08 2.63 7.01
CA LYS A 145 -24.08 1.59 6.72
C LYS A 145 -24.23 1.31 5.21
N MET A 146 -24.24 2.36 4.38
CA MET A 146 -24.36 2.19 2.93
C MET A 146 -23.09 1.64 2.29
N ARG A 147 -21.91 1.95 2.84
CA ARG A 147 -20.62 1.58 2.25
C ARG A 147 -20.06 0.24 2.69
N THR A 148 -20.36 -0.20 3.90
CA THR A 148 -19.80 -1.45 4.44
C THR A 148 -20.03 -2.65 3.52
N ARG A 149 -21.25 -2.79 2.97
CA ARG A 149 -21.60 -3.90 2.06
C ARG A 149 -20.77 -3.87 0.76
N PRO A 150 -20.75 -2.77 -0.03
CA PRO A 150 -19.88 -2.64 -1.19
C PRO A 150 -18.39 -2.84 -0.90
N ILE A 151 -17.87 -2.29 0.21
CA ILE A 151 -16.45 -2.39 0.56
C ILE A 151 -16.05 -3.85 0.85
N ILE A 152 -16.89 -4.59 1.58
CA ILE A 152 -16.64 -6.01 1.85
C ILE A 152 -16.71 -6.83 0.57
N MET A 153 -17.65 -6.50 -0.34
CA MET A 153 -17.77 -7.16 -1.64
C MET A 153 -16.50 -6.99 -2.49
N THR A 154 -15.98 -5.77 -2.61
CA THR A 154 -14.77 -5.50 -3.40
C THR A 154 -13.53 -6.12 -2.78
N ALA A 155 -13.39 -6.04 -1.45
CA ALA A 155 -12.31 -6.69 -0.73
C ALA A 155 -12.32 -8.21 -0.94
N SER A 156 -13.48 -8.85 -0.73
CA SER A 156 -13.65 -10.30 -0.90
C SER A 156 -13.35 -10.74 -2.33
N CYS A 157 -13.87 -10.01 -3.32
CA CYS A 157 -13.62 -10.28 -4.75
C CYS A 157 -12.13 -10.23 -5.08
N THR A 158 -11.42 -9.19 -4.61
CA THR A 158 -9.98 -9.03 -4.85
C THR A 158 -9.18 -10.12 -4.16
N ILE A 159 -9.55 -10.50 -2.93
CA ILE A 159 -8.89 -11.56 -2.16
C ILE A 159 -9.02 -12.90 -2.88
N VAL A 160 -10.23 -13.27 -3.30
CA VAL A 160 -10.47 -14.51 -4.04
C VAL A 160 -9.75 -14.50 -5.39
N GLY A 161 -9.78 -13.39 -6.12
CA GLY A 161 -9.10 -13.26 -7.41
C GLY A 161 -7.57 -13.34 -7.32
N MET A 162 -6.99 -12.87 -6.21
CA MET A 162 -5.54 -12.91 -5.97
C MET A 162 -5.08 -14.20 -5.28
N TRP A 163 -6.01 -15.02 -4.77
CA TRP A 163 -5.72 -16.27 -4.07
C TRP A 163 -4.84 -17.25 -4.87
N PRO A 164 -5.14 -17.61 -6.14
CA PRO A 164 -4.31 -18.56 -6.89
C PRO A 164 -2.89 -18.01 -7.16
N VAL A 165 -2.76 -16.68 -7.30
CA VAL A 165 -1.46 -16.01 -7.46
C VAL A 165 -0.66 -16.06 -6.16
N ALA A 166 -1.32 -15.88 -5.01
CA ALA A 166 -0.70 -16.01 -3.71
C ALA A 166 -0.27 -17.47 -3.40
N ALA A 167 -1.07 -18.44 -3.84
CA ALA A 167 -0.81 -19.87 -3.68
C ALA A 167 0.25 -20.45 -4.64
N GLN A 168 0.71 -19.68 -5.64
CA GLN A 168 1.73 -20.09 -6.60
C GLN A 168 1.34 -21.34 -7.42
N GLU A 169 0.04 -21.53 -7.69
CA GLU A 169 -0.48 -22.75 -8.33
C GLU A 169 0.00 -22.98 -9.78
N ALA A 170 0.58 -21.97 -10.42
CA ALA A 170 1.10 -22.05 -11.78
C ALA A 170 2.57 -21.58 -11.90
N ILE A 171 3.29 -22.17 -12.86
CA ILE A 171 4.68 -21.85 -13.17
C ILE A 171 4.79 -20.37 -13.53
N GLY A 172 5.72 -19.65 -12.88
CA GLY A 172 5.94 -18.22 -13.08
C GLY A 172 5.19 -17.30 -12.11
N LEU A 173 4.17 -17.80 -11.39
CA LEU A 173 3.47 -17.01 -10.36
C LEU A 173 4.33 -16.77 -9.12
N GLU A 174 5.42 -17.51 -8.93
CA GLU A 174 6.36 -17.28 -7.83
C GLU A 174 6.85 -15.83 -7.75
N ARG A 175 7.05 -15.18 -8.90
CA ARG A 175 7.49 -13.78 -8.97
C ARG A 175 6.37 -12.81 -8.60
N LEU A 176 5.12 -13.14 -8.92
CA LEU A 176 3.95 -12.29 -8.65
C LEU A 176 3.32 -12.55 -7.29
N SER A 177 3.67 -13.66 -6.65
CA SER A 177 3.06 -14.05 -5.40
C SER A 177 3.27 -13.05 -4.24
N PRO A 178 4.45 -12.41 -4.07
CA PRO A 178 4.59 -11.31 -3.11
C PRO A 178 3.67 -10.11 -3.38
N LEU A 179 3.31 -9.83 -4.64
CA LEU A 179 2.34 -8.79 -4.99
C LEU A 179 0.94 -9.17 -4.47
N ALA A 180 0.50 -10.40 -4.74
CA ALA A 180 -0.81 -10.89 -4.31
C ALA A 180 -0.94 -10.93 -2.78
N VAL A 181 0.09 -11.39 -2.07
CA VAL A 181 0.10 -11.44 -0.60
C VAL A 181 0.00 -10.04 0.02
N VAL A 182 0.72 -9.06 -0.52
CA VAL A 182 0.63 -7.66 -0.09
C VAL A 182 -0.80 -7.13 -0.23
N VAL A 183 -1.44 -7.40 -1.37
CA VAL A 183 -2.81 -6.92 -1.63
C VAL A 183 -3.81 -7.61 -0.72
N ILE A 184 -3.71 -8.94 -0.55
CA ILE A 184 -4.63 -9.71 0.31
C ILE A 184 -4.49 -9.28 1.77
N GLY A 185 -3.27 -9.33 2.33
CA GLY A 185 -3.04 -8.97 3.73
C GLY A 185 -3.31 -7.49 4.00
N GLY A 186 -2.92 -6.64 3.05
CA GLY A 186 -3.26 -5.23 3.02
C GLY A 186 -4.75 -5.01 3.13
N LEU A 187 -5.55 -5.54 2.21
CA LEU A 187 -6.99 -5.34 2.18
C LEU A 187 -7.70 -5.90 3.42
N LEU A 188 -7.31 -7.08 3.90
CA LEU A 188 -7.93 -7.67 5.09
C LEU A 188 -7.82 -6.75 6.31
N VAL A 189 -6.63 -6.26 6.58
CA VAL A 189 -6.37 -5.40 7.74
C VAL A 189 -6.84 -3.98 7.49
N SER A 190 -6.49 -3.41 6.33
CA SER A 190 -6.77 -2.01 6.00
C SER A 190 -8.26 -1.74 5.82
N THR A 191 -9.05 -2.70 5.32
CA THR A 191 -10.49 -2.50 5.14
C THR A 191 -11.17 -2.30 6.49
N ILE A 192 -10.85 -3.15 7.47
CA ILE A 192 -11.40 -3.03 8.83
C ILE A 192 -10.92 -1.74 9.48
N LEU A 193 -9.61 -1.47 9.41
CA LEU A 193 -9.03 -0.27 10.00
C LEU A 193 -9.61 1.00 9.37
N THR A 194 -9.74 1.07 8.04
CA THR A 194 -10.25 2.26 7.34
C THR A 194 -11.70 2.55 7.68
N LEU A 195 -12.55 1.51 7.79
CA LEU A 195 -13.97 1.67 8.11
C LEU A 195 -14.19 2.28 9.52
N VAL A 196 -13.26 2.05 10.45
CA VAL A 196 -13.30 2.60 11.81
C VAL A 196 -12.53 3.92 11.91
N TYR A 197 -11.31 3.95 11.37
CA TYR A 197 -10.38 5.06 11.52
C TYR A 197 -10.81 6.30 10.74
N VAL A 198 -11.24 6.16 9.48
CA VAL A 198 -11.58 7.31 8.62
C VAL A 198 -12.76 8.11 9.20
N PRO A 199 -13.86 7.49 9.66
CA PRO A 199 -14.93 8.23 10.35
C PRO A 199 -14.48 8.98 11.60
N ILE A 200 -13.65 8.35 12.44
CA ILE A 200 -13.15 8.96 13.67
C ILE A 200 -12.26 10.17 13.34
N PHE A 201 -11.31 9.98 12.41
CA PHE A 201 -10.38 11.03 12.02
C PHE A 201 -11.11 12.20 11.33
N TYR A 202 -12.12 11.91 10.51
CA TYR A 202 -13.00 12.93 9.94
C TYR A 202 -13.76 13.72 11.02
N SER A 203 -14.35 13.01 11.99
CA SER A 203 -15.10 13.66 13.07
C SER A 203 -14.23 14.60 13.91
N LEU A 204 -12.99 14.20 14.22
CA LEU A 204 -12.01 15.02 14.93
C LEU A 204 -11.59 16.25 14.11
N GLY A 205 -11.35 16.08 12.81
CA GLY A 205 -10.98 17.18 11.91
C GLY A 205 -12.06 18.26 11.83
N ARG A 206 -13.34 17.84 11.73
CA ARG A 206 -14.49 18.75 11.66
C ARG A 206 -14.89 19.36 13.00
N LEU A 207 -14.75 18.64 14.11
CA LEU A 207 -14.99 19.19 15.46
C LEU A 207 -14.05 20.36 15.75
N LYS A 208 -12.82 20.33 15.23
CA LYS A 208 -11.85 21.42 15.38
C LYS A 208 -12.21 22.65 14.53
N GLU A 209 -12.87 22.49 13.38
CA GLU A 209 -13.40 23.61 12.59
C GLU A 209 -14.65 24.25 13.22
N GLY A 210 -15.50 23.45 13.88
CA GLY A 210 -16.70 23.94 14.56
C GLY A 210 -16.46 24.70 15.87
N VAL A 211 -15.24 24.66 16.42
CA VAL A 211 -14.84 25.44 17.62
C VAL A 211 -14.14 26.76 17.24
N VAL A 212 -13.81 26.95 15.97
CA VAL A 212 -13.07 28.14 15.46
C VAL A 212 -13.99 29.15 14.78
N ASN A 213 -15.30 28.88 14.68
CA ASN A 213 -16.32 29.83 14.21
C ASN A 213 -17.34 30.14 15.30
#